data_AF-X1KLY3-F1
#
_entry.id   AF-X1KLY3-F1
#
_cell.length_a   1.000
_cell.length_b   1.000
_cell.length_c   1.000
_cell.angle_alpha   90.00
_cell.angle_beta   90.00
_cell.angle_gamma   90.00
#
_symmetry.space_group_name_H-M   'P 1'
#
loop_
_entity.id
_entity.type
_entity.pdbx_description
1 polymer ?
#
loop_
_entity_poly.entity_id
_entity_poly.type
_entity_poly.pdbx_seq_one_letter_code
_entity_poly.pdbx_strand_id
1 'polypeptide(L)'
;MEQQVTLVGPHRDDFLILRNGVSLRPFGSQGEQRMAALSLRLAELELVKSKEEDYPLSLLDDIAPELDPARQRLLLNSIKNQGQVFLTATNLSLFKNNVSQETYFYQ
;
A
#
# COMPACT_ATOMS: atom_id res chain seq x y z
N MET A 1 23.99 24.71 24.69
CA MET A 1 22.80 24.00 25.21
C MET A 1 23.01 22.52 24.96
N GLU A 2 23.15 21.72 26.00
CA GLU A 2 23.18 20.25 25.87
C GLU A 2 21.76 19.75 25.60
N GLN A 3 21.60 18.94 24.56
CA GLN A 3 20.31 18.35 24.21
C GLN A 3 20.05 17.15 25.14
N GLN A 4 18.98 17.20 25.95
CA GLN A 4 18.54 16.10 26.84
C GLN A 4 17.78 15.00 26.07
N VAL A 5 18.28 14.58 24.91
CA VAL A 5 17.67 13.52 24.08
C VAL A 5 18.74 12.58 23.53
N THR A 6 18.40 11.29 23.40
CA THR A 6 19.29 10.30 22.79
C THR A 6 19.39 10.55 21.28
N LEU A 7 20.60 10.87 20.80
CA LEU A 7 20.88 11.22 19.40
C LEU A 7 21.27 10.01 18.53
N VAL A 8 21.54 8.85 19.12
CA VAL A 8 22.00 7.65 18.41
C VAL A 8 21.14 6.46 18.82
N GLY A 9 20.69 5.69 17.83
CA GLY A 9 19.87 4.49 18.01
C GLY A 9 18.85 4.34 16.89
N PRO A 10 18.21 3.16 16.74
CA PRO A 10 17.30 2.86 15.63
C PRO A 10 16.09 3.80 15.56
N HIS A 11 15.73 4.45 16.67
CA HIS A 11 14.69 5.48 16.71
C HIS A 11 15.06 6.77 15.95
N ARG A 12 16.32 6.94 15.53
CA ARG A 12 16.80 8.05 14.70
C ARG A 12 17.04 7.65 13.25
N ASP A 13 16.94 6.36 12.93
CA ASP A 13 17.13 5.87 11.56
C ASP A 13 15.90 6.18 10.71
N ASP A 14 16.11 6.24 9.38
CA ASP A 14 15.06 6.58 8.43
C ASP A 14 15.23 5.79 7.11
N PHE A 15 14.11 5.43 6.48
CA PHE A 15 14.09 4.57 5.28
C PHE A 15 14.02 5.39 3.99
N LEU A 16 15.08 5.39 3.19
CA LEU A 16 15.07 6.06 1.90
C LEU A 16 14.35 5.24 0.83
N ILE A 17 13.31 5.82 0.24
CA ILE A 17 12.63 5.24 -0.92
C ILE A 17 13.16 5.93 -2.18
N LEU A 18 13.84 5.16 -3.03
CA LEU A 18 14.48 5.66 -4.24
C LEU A 18 13.77 5.14 -5.48
N ARG A 19 13.65 5.99 -6.49
CA ARG A 19 13.33 5.59 -7.87
C ARG A 19 14.43 6.11 -8.78
N ASN A 20 15.06 5.20 -9.53
CA ASN A 20 16.18 5.52 -10.42
C ASN A 20 17.29 6.31 -9.69
N GLY A 21 17.58 5.97 -8.43
CA GLY A 21 18.58 6.64 -7.60
C GLY A 21 18.15 7.99 -6.99
N VAL A 22 16.94 8.47 -7.28
CA VAL A 22 16.41 9.74 -6.76
C VAL A 22 15.41 9.48 -5.64
N SER A 23 15.50 10.25 -4.55
CA SER A 23 14.57 10.14 -3.42
C SER A 23 13.16 10.58 -3.80
N LEU A 24 12.18 9.71 -3.60
CA LEU A 24 10.78 10.02 -3.89
C LEU A 24 10.16 11.01 -2.90
N ARG A 25 10.69 11.12 -1.67
CA ARG A 25 10.15 12.02 -0.64
C ARG A 25 10.19 13.50 -1.06
N PRO A 26 11.34 14.07 -1.46
CA PRO A 26 11.41 15.44 -1.94
C PRO A 26 11.11 15.61 -3.44
N PHE A 27 11.33 14.59 -4.27
CA PHE A 27 11.29 14.75 -5.74
C PHE A 27 10.22 13.93 -6.46
N GLY A 28 9.56 13.00 -5.79
CA GLY A 28 8.47 12.24 -6.38
C GLY A 28 7.20 13.08 -6.49
N SER A 29 6.50 12.95 -7.60
CA SER A 29 5.13 13.45 -7.71
C SER A 29 4.22 12.76 -6.67
N GLN A 30 3.09 13.38 -6.35
CA GLN A 30 2.12 12.82 -5.40
C GLN A 30 1.69 11.40 -5.79
N GLY A 31 1.48 11.14 -7.09
CA GLY A 31 1.15 9.80 -7.58
C GLY A 31 2.28 8.79 -7.37
N GLU A 32 3.54 9.18 -7.54
CA GLU A 32 4.69 8.30 -7.32
C GLU A 32 4.92 7.99 -5.84
N GLN A 33 4.76 8.98 -4.96
CA GLN A 33 4.86 8.79 -3.52
C GLN A 33 3.78 7.83 -3.01
N ARG A 34 2.54 8.01 -3.48
CA ARG A 34 1.42 7.11 -3.16
C ARG A 34 1.65 5.70 -3.68
N MET A 35 2.11 5.56 -4.92
CA MET A 35 2.45 4.25 -5.48
C MET A 35 3.56 3.56 -4.68
N ALA A 36 4.58 4.30 -4.25
CA ALA A 36 5.62 3.75 -3.40
C ALA A 36 5.08 3.29 -2.04
N ALA A 37 4.21 4.07 -1.41
CA ALA A 37 3.55 3.69 -0.17
C ALA A 37 2.69 2.42 -0.36
N LEU A 38 1.92 2.33 -1.44
CA LEU A 38 1.14 1.15 -1.78
C LEU A 38 2.05 -0.08 -2.02
N SER A 39 3.14 0.08 -2.77
CA SER A 39 4.12 -0.99 -2.99
C SER A 39 4.74 -1.49 -1.68
N LEU A 40 5.01 -0.59 -0.72
CA LEU A 40 5.49 -0.98 0.61
C LEU A 40 4.46 -1.81 1.37
N ARG A 41 3.17 -1.45 1.32
CA ARG A 41 2.11 -2.24 1.94
C ARG A 41 1.96 -3.62 1.32
N LEU A 42 2.02 -3.71 -0.01
CA LEU A 42 1.99 -5.01 -0.70
C LEU A 42 3.22 -5.86 -0.36
N ALA A 43 4.40 -5.26 -0.25
CA ALA A 43 5.62 -5.95 0.18
C ALA A 43 5.54 -6.42 1.64
N GLU A 44 4.93 -5.64 2.53
CA GLU A 44 4.64 -6.02 3.91
C GLU A 44 3.73 -7.27 3.97
N LEU A 45 2.67 -7.34 3.15
CA LEU A 45 1.79 -8.51 3.07
C LEU A 45 2.54 -9.78 2.65
N GLU A 46 3.38 -9.68 1.61
CA GLU A 46 4.21 -10.82 1.17
C GLU A 46 5.23 -11.23 2.25
N LEU A 47 5.79 -10.26 2.98
CA LEU A 47 6.70 -10.54 4.08
C LEU A 47 6.00 -11.29 5.22
N VAL A 48 4.80 -10.86 5.62
CA VAL A 48 4.02 -11.55 6.66
C VAL A 48 3.70 -12.97 6.21
N LYS A 49 3.21 -13.17 4.98
CA LYS A 49 2.97 -14.51 4.43
C LYS A 49 4.20 -15.40 4.46
N SER A 50 5.38 -14.85 4.12
CA SER A 50 6.61 -15.63 4.13
C SER A 50 6.99 -16.15 5.53
N LYS A 51 6.52 -15.48 6.59
CA LYS A 51 6.79 -15.84 7.99
C LYS A 51 5.71 -16.72 8.60
N GLU A 52 4.45 -16.45 8.28
CA GLU A 52 3.29 -17.12 8.89
C GLU A 52 2.68 -18.21 7.98
N GLU A 53 3.27 -18.44 6.81
CA GLU A 53 2.81 -19.37 5.75
C GLU A 53 1.42 -19.07 5.15
N ASP A 54 0.74 -18.03 5.64
CA ASP A 54 -0.58 -17.59 5.17
C ASP A 54 -0.69 -16.06 5.08
N TYR A 55 -1.60 -15.57 4.23
CA TYR A 55 -1.85 -14.14 4.11
C TYR A 55 -2.63 -13.60 5.31
N PRO A 56 -2.28 -12.41 5.83
CA PRO A 56 -3.08 -11.78 6.88
C PRO A 56 -4.39 -11.22 6.30
N LEU A 57 -5.39 -11.06 7.18
CA LEU A 57 -6.57 -10.26 6.86
C LEU A 57 -6.15 -8.83 6.51
N SER A 58 -6.52 -8.36 5.31
CA SER A 58 -6.10 -7.05 4.82
C SER A 58 -7.24 -6.04 4.86
N LEU A 59 -6.97 -4.84 5.38
CA LEU A 59 -7.89 -3.71 5.41
C LEU A 59 -7.32 -2.57 4.56
N LEU A 60 -8.08 -2.12 3.55
CA LEU A 60 -7.68 -1.08 2.62
C LEU A 60 -8.69 0.07 2.67
N ASP A 61 -8.32 1.14 3.37
CA ASP A 61 -9.20 2.29 3.58
C ASP A 61 -8.97 3.38 2.52
N ASP A 62 -10.03 3.75 1.81
CA ASP A 62 -10.15 4.85 0.84
C ASP A 62 -9.04 4.94 -0.21
N ILE A 63 -8.53 3.79 -0.66
CA ILE A 63 -7.40 3.74 -1.61
C ILE A 63 -7.82 3.98 -3.06
N ALA A 64 -9.13 4.03 -3.33
CA ALA A 64 -9.70 4.05 -4.69
C ALA A 64 -9.68 5.42 -5.41
N PRO A 65 -9.97 6.57 -4.77
CA PRO A 65 -10.13 7.85 -5.46
C PRO A 65 -8.83 8.40 -6.08
N GLU A 66 -7.69 7.93 -5.60
CA GLU A 66 -6.38 8.53 -5.84
C GLU A 66 -5.55 7.78 -6.88
N LEU A 67 -6.12 6.68 -7.40
CA LEU A 67 -5.49 5.80 -8.36
C LEU A 67 -6.19 5.94 -9.72
N ASP A 68 -5.41 6.16 -10.78
CA ASP A 68 -5.92 6.04 -12.13
C ASP A 68 -6.34 4.58 -12.43
N PRO A 69 -7.12 4.34 -13.51
CA PRO A 69 -7.60 2.99 -13.83
C PRO A 69 -6.50 1.93 -13.97
N ALA A 70 -5.30 2.30 -14.44
CA ALA A 70 -4.20 1.36 -14.57
C ALA A 70 -3.65 0.95 -13.19
N ARG A 71 -3.50 1.91 -12.28
CA ARG A 71 -3.08 1.66 -10.89
C ARG A 71 -4.12 0.88 -10.09
N GLN A 72 -5.40 1.16 -10.29
CA GLN A 72 -6.49 0.38 -9.68
C GLN A 72 -6.44 -1.08 -10.11
N ARG A 73 -6.23 -1.34 -11.40
CA ARG A 73 -6.07 -2.71 -11.90
C ARG A 73 -4.83 -3.40 -11.31
N LEU A 74 -3.72 -2.69 -11.18
CA LEU A 74 -2.51 -3.23 -10.56
C LEU A 74 -2.74 -3.61 -9.10
N LEU A 75 -3.38 -2.74 -8.33
CA LEU A 75 -3.80 -3.00 -6.96
C LEU A 75 -4.68 -4.25 -6.89
N LEU A 76 -5.77 -4.28 -7.66
CA LEU A 76 -6.73 -5.39 -7.63
C LEU A 76 -6.07 -6.72 -8.02
N ASN A 77 -5.22 -6.72 -9.04
CA ASN A 77 -4.46 -7.89 -9.44
C ASN A 77 -3.49 -8.36 -8.35
N SER A 78 -2.90 -7.42 -7.61
CA SER A 78 -1.96 -7.74 -6.52
C SER A 78 -2.69 -8.39 -5.36
N ILE A 79 -3.86 -7.87 -4.97
CA ILE A 79 -4.59 -8.34 -3.79
C ILE A 79 -5.50 -9.55 -4.06
N LYS A 80 -5.80 -9.87 -5.34
CA LYS A 80 -6.72 -10.94 -5.73
C LYS A 80 -6.36 -12.31 -5.14
N ASN A 81 -5.08 -12.57 -4.91
CA ASN A 81 -4.59 -13.85 -4.40
C ASN A 81 -4.07 -13.75 -2.95
N GLN A 82 -4.34 -12.63 -2.25
CA GLN A 82 -3.79 -12.31 -0.92
C GLN A 82 -4.73 -12.67 0.23
N GLY A 83 -5.57 -13.70 0.05
CA GLY A 83 -6.56 -14.10 1.05
C GLY A 83 -7.76 -13.14 1.14
N GLN A 84 -8.22 -12.85 2.36
CA GLN A 84 -9.39 -12.01 2.59
C GLN A 84 -9.01 -10.52 2.68
N VAL A 85 -9.72 -9.69 1.91
CA VAL A 85 -9.49 -8.25 1.85
C VAL A 85 -10.80 -7.49 2.05
N PHE A 86 -10.81 -6.54 2.98
CA PHE A 86 -11.85 -5.51 3.09
C PHE A 86 -11.34 -4.21 2.50
N LEU A 87 -12.14 -3.61 1.61
CA LEU A 87 -11.80 -2.37 0.93
C LEU A 87 -12.94 -1.36 1.07
N THR A 88 -12.61 -0.12 1.41
CA THR A 88 -13.56 1.00 1.37
C THR A 88 -13.27 1.87 0.15
N ALA A 89 -14.33 2.39 -0.48
CA ALA A 89 -14.21 3.25 -1.65
C ALA A 89 -15.42 4.17 -1.77
N THR A 90 -15.17 5.40 -2.24
CA THR A 90 -16.24 6.36 -2.54
C THR A 90 -17.04 6.02 -3.80
N ASN A 91 -16.48 5.23 -4.72
CA ASN A 91 -17.16 4.83 -5.95
C ASN A 91 -16.89 3.36 -6.32
N LEU A 92 -17.94 2.53 -6.18
CA LEU A 92 -17.88 1.09 -6.48
C LEU A 92 -17.80 0.77 -7.98
N SER A 93 -18.15 1.71 -8.86
CA SER A 93 -18.16 1.51 -10.32
C SER A 93 -16.79 1.11 -10.86
N LEU A 94 -15.74 1.54 -10.17
CA LEU A 94 -14.33 1.26 -10.48
C LEU A 94 -13.99 -0.23 -10.34
N PHE A 95 -14.71 -0.93 -9.47
CA PHE A 95 -14.43 -2.31 -9.07
C PHE A 95 -15.33 -3.32 -9.79
N LYS A 96 -16.56 -2.93 -10.20
CA LYS A 96 -17.56 -3.85 -10.78
C LYS A 96 -17.06 -4.75 -11.92
N ASN A 97 -16.13 -4.27 -12.74
CA ASN A 97 -15.59 -5.02 -13.88
C ASN A 97 -14.25 -5.72 -13.60
N ASN A 98 -13.65 -5.49 -12.44
CA ASN A 98 -12.26 -5.86 -12.14
C ASN A 98 -12.13 -6.77 -10.90
N VAL A 99 -13.25 -7.20 -10.30
CA VAL A 99 -13.28 -8.04 -9.10
C VAL A 99 -13.75 -9.47 -9.40
N SER A 100 -13.42 -10.41 -8.52
CA SER A 100 -13.85 -11.81 -8.62
C SER A 100 -15.34 -11.98 -8.32
N GLN A 101 -15.92 -13.12 -8.71
CA GLN A 101 -17.31 -13.46 -8.37
C GLN A 101 -17.55 -13.63 -6.85
N GLU A 102 -16.49 -13.74 -6.06
CA GLU A 102 -16.52 -13.90 -4.60
C GLU A 102 -16.45 -12.55 -3.86
N THR A 103 -16.66 -11.44 -4.57
CA THR A 103 -16.65 -10.10 -3.98
C THR A 103 -18.05 -9.70 -3.53
N TYR A 104 -18.18 -9.33 -2.26
CA TYR A 104 -19.42 -8.83 -1.68
C TYR A 104 -19.36 -7.31 -1.52
N PHE A 105 -20.40 -6.62 -1.99
CA PHE A 105 -20.53 -5.18 -1.85
C PHE A 105 -21.50 -4.86 -0.71
N TYR A 106 -21.07 -4.01 0.21
CA TYR A 106 -21.88 -3.50 1.32
C TYR A 106 -22.05 -1.99 1.13
N GLN A 107 -23.29 -1.50 1.23
CA GLN A 107 -23.66 -0.09 1.09
C GLN A 107 -24.42 0.39 2.32
#